data_AF-A0A1H4CBZ5-F1
#
_entry.id   AF-A0A1H4CBZ5-F1
#
_cell.length_a   1.000
_cell.length_b   1.000
_cell.length_c   1.000
_cell.angle_alpha   90.00
_cell.angle_beta   90.00
_cell.angle_gamma   90.00
#
_symmetry.space_group_name_H-M   'P 1'
#
loop_
_entity.id
_entity.type
_entity.pdbx_description
1 polymer ?
#
loop_
_entity_poly.entity_id
_entity_poly.type
_entity_poly.pdbx_seq_one_letter_code
_entity_poly.pdbx_strand_id
1 'polypeptide(L)'
;NQWPFTFDVQASQKPTVVKTVSLGARPTAVKATVSERFASRAWIATQDGTLHIYSLDGFAPGDGWNMTANPPASNIAEVGTVTGIGRNPTSLATSKGEPTNTTFDASNQQVIVASRGDNKINWVRFASNGNSGSIVRTIQHSEMKDLIAVEDSDNFSNEGYVLSALDYTGKAVRNYRYGQVTFHDGGLCPWPTGCAINAINGAAAEYGGAMALPGKPFQMNSANVP
;
A
#
# COMPACT_ATOMS: atom_id res chain seq x y z
N ASN A 1 -21.09 9.91 28.34
CA ASN A 1 -20.62 9.91 26.93
C ASN A 1 -19.72 8.69 26.71
N GLN A 2 -20.05 7.84 25.74
CA GLN A 2 -19.25 6.66 25.39
C GLN A 2 -18.13 7.09 24.43
N TRP A 3 -16.90 6.67 24.74
CA TRP A 3 -15.76 6.85 23.85
C TRP A 3 -15.74 5.72 22.80
N PRO A 4 -15.34 5.99 21.54
CA PRO A 4 -14.93 7.28 20.99
C PRO A 4 -16.13 8.22 20.75
N PHE A 5 -15.92 9.53 20.94
CA PHE A 5 -16.96 10.54 20.74
C PHE A 5 -17.34 10.65 19.25
N THR A 6 -18.64 10.84 18.96
CA THR A 6 -19.09 11.21 17.61
C THR A 6 -18.78 12.68 17.34
N PHE A 7 -18.87 13.10 16.07
CA PHE A 7 -18.76 14.51 15.70
C PHE A 7 -19.86 15.38 16.31
N ASP A 8 -20.91 14.81 16.92
CA ASP A 8 -21.96 15.58 17.59
C ASP A 8 -21.44 16.27 18.86
N VAL A 9 -20.37 15.75 19.47
CA VAL A 9 -19.72 16.37 20.64
C VAL A 9 -18.89 17.61 20.23
N GLN A 10 -18.35 17.62 19.01
CA GLN A 10 -17.59 18.74 18.47
C GLN A 10 -17.93 18.93 16.98
N ALA A 11 -19.11 19.49 16.71
CA ALA A 11 -19.64 19.62 15.34
C ALA A 11 -18.71 20.38 14.37
N SER A 12 -17.84 21.26 14.89
CA SER A 12 -16.84 21.97 14.09
C SER A 12 -15.75 21.06 13.52
N GLN A 13 -15.59 19.83 14.02
CA GLN A 13 -14.68 18.82 13.48
C GLN A 13 -15.33 17.91 12.43
N LYS A 14 -16.64 18.05 12.19
CA LYS A 14 -17.35 17.22 11.21
C LYS A 14 -16.78 17.46 9.81
N PRO A 15 -16.26 16.42 9.13
CA PRO A 15 -15.78 16.57 7.76
C PRO A 15 -16.92 16.99 6.83
N THR A 16 -16.60 17.87 5.87
CA THR A 16 -17.55 18.24 4.81
C THR A 16 -17.40 17.29 3.64
N VAL A 17 -18.52 16.77 3.12
CA VAL A 17 -18.51 15.98 1.88
C VAL A 17 -18.40 16.94 0.70
N VAL A 18 -17.26 16.92 0.01
CA VAL A 18 -17.01 17.80 -1.14
C VAL A 18 -17.45 17.17 -2.45
N LYS A 19 -17.36 15.84 -2.57
CA LYS A 19 -17.80 15.08 -3.75
C LYS A 19 -18.19 13.66 -3.37
N THR A 20 -19.21 13.14 -4.06
CA THR A 20 -19.55 11.71 -4.10
C THR A 20 -19.27 11.17 -5.49
N VAL A 21 -18.65 10.00 -5.58
CA VAL A 21 -18.36 9.31 -6.83
C VAL A 21 -19.05 7.95 -6.84
N SER A 22 -19.56 7.55 -8.01
CA SER A 22 -20.14 6.23 -8.23
C SER A 22 -19.15 5.38 -9.01
N LEU A 23 -18.92 4.14 -8.56
CA LEU A 23 -18.05 3.18 -9.21
C LEU A 23 -18.89 2.06 -9.82
N GLY A 24 -18.44 1.50 -10.96
CA GLY A 24 -19.15 0.43 -11.65
C GLY A 24 -19.15 -0.91 -10.90
N ALA A 25 -18.27 -1.06 -9.92
CA ALA A 25 -18.18 -2.22 -9.04
C ALA A 25 -18.03 -1.77 -7.58
N ARG A 26 -18.31 -2.68 -6.64
CA ARG A 26 -18.24 -2.39 -5.20
C ARG A 26 -16.80 -1.99 -4.82
N PRO A 27 -16.57 -0.81 -4.20
CA PRO A 27 -15.27 -0.46 -3.65
C PRO A 27 -14.95 -1.37 -2.46
N THR A 28 -13.70 -1.83 -2.38
CA THR A 28 -13.25 -2.79 -1.37
C THR A 28 -12.03 -2.32 -0.59
N ALA A 29 -11.20 -1.46 -1.16
CA ALA A 29 -10.08 -0.83 -0.46
C ALA A 29 -9.82 0.58 -1.00
N VAL A 30 -9.32 1.47 -0.15
CA VAL A 30 -8.93 2.84 -0.52
C VAL A 30 -7.63 3.22 0.16
N LYS A 31 -6.80 3.99 -0.55
CA LYS A 31 -5.57 4.60 -0.04
C LYS A 31 -5.39 5.95 -0.72
N ALA A 32 -4.73 6.87 -0.06
CA ALA A 32 -4.34 8.15 -0.66
C ALA A 32 -2.83 8.34 -0.51
N THR A 33 -2.27 9.20 -1.35
CA THR A 33 -0.90 9.71 -1.22
C THR A 33 -0.65 10.26 0.18
N VAL A 34 0.58 10.11 0.66
CA VAL A 34 0.97 10.55 2.02
C VAL A 34 1.33 12.04 2.02
N SER A 35 1.82 12.58 0.90
CA SER A 35 2.21 13.99 0.74
C SER A 35 2.06 14.47 -0.70
N GLU A 36 1.92 15.78 -0.94
CA GLU A 36 1.87 16.37 -2.29
C GLU A 36 3.24 16.69 -2.92
N ARG A 37 4.35 16.14 -2.40
CA ARG A 37 5.65 16.23 -3.10
C ARG A 37 5.55 15.69 -4.54
N PHE A 38 4.55 14.85 -4.78
CA PHE A 38 4.12 14.33 -6.08
C PHE A 38 2.62 14.56 -6.26
N ALA A 39 2.11 14.26 -7.45
CA ALA A 39 0.71 14.44 -7.76
C ALA A 39 -0.19 13.70 -6.74
N SER A 40 -1.08 14.43 -6.07
CA SER A 40 -1.94 13.93 -5.00
C SER A 40 -2.98 12.97 -5.56
N ARG A 41 -2.96 11.72 -5.15
CA ARG A 41 -3.87 10.69 -5.69
C ARG A 41 -4.60 9.93 -4.60
N ALA A 42 -5.84 9.56 -4.90
CA ALA A 42 -6.53 8.47 -4.26
C ALA A 42 -6.50 7.26 -5.19
N TRP A 43 -6.30 6.09 -4.59
CA TRP A 43 -6.41 4.80 -5.26
C TRP A 43 -7.55 4.03 -4.62
N ILE A 44 -8.55 3.70 -5.44
CA ILE A 44 -9.75 3.00 -4.99
C ILE A 44 -9.82 1.67 -5.73
N ALA A 45 -9.70 0.58 -4.98
CA ALA A 45 -9.81 -0.75 -5.55
C ALA A 45 -11.27 -1.24 -5.50
N THR A 46 -11.71 -1.90 -6.55
CA THR A 46 -13.05 -2.48 -6.67
C THR A 46 -12.99 -4.01 -6.75
N GLN A 47 -14.11 -4.65 -6.39
CA GLN A 47 -14.21 -6.10 -6.22
C GLN A 47 -13.84 -6.92 -7.48
N ASP A 48 -14.01 -6.35 -8.67
CA ASP A 48 -13.65 -6.94 -9.97
C ASP A 48 -12.13 -6.95 -10.23
N GLY A 49 -11.34 -6.23 -9.43
CA GLY A 49 -9.89 -6.14 -9.58
C GLY A 49 -9.42 -4.98 -10.45
N THR A 50 -10.16 -3.89 -10.42
CA THR A 50 -9.77 -2.60 -10.99
C THR A 50 -9.28 -1.67 -9.87
N LEU A 51 -8.14 -1.00 -10.09
CA LEU A 51 -7.63 0.09 -9.24
C LEU A 51 -7.91 1.40 -9.96
N HIS A 52 -8.86 2.16 -9.47
CA HIS A 52 -9.20 3.48 -9.96
C HIS A 52 -8.24 4.51 -9.38
N ILE A 53 -7.74 5.42 -10.20
CA ILE A 53 -6.83 6.48 -9.82
C ILE A 53 -7.57 7.81 -9.91
N TYR A 54 -7.74 8.47 -8.78
CA TYR A 54 -8.40 9.77 -8.68
C TYR A 54 -7.37 10.86 -8.37
N SER A 55 -7.44 11.98 -9.09
CA SER A 55 -6.79 13.21 -8.66
C SER A 55 -7.39 13.70 -7.36
N LEU A 56 -6.53 14.23 -6.49
CA LEU A 56 -6.88 14.96 -5.27
C LEU A 56 -6.22 16.35 -5.28
N ASP A 57 -5.97 16.92 -6.46
CA ASP A 57 -5.14 18.13 -6.58
C ASP A 57 -5.70 19.29 -5.73
N GLY A 58 -4.87 19.80 -4.81
CA GLY A 58 -5.21 20.87 -3.88
C GLY A 58 -5.92 20.43 -2.60
N PHE A 59 -6.22 19.14 -2.44
CA PHE A 59 -6.84 18.57 -1.22
C PHE A 59 -5.85 17.96 -0.23
N ALA A 60 -4.58 17.80 -0.59
CA ALA A 60 -3.53 17.39 0.33
C ALA A 60 -2.54 18.55 0.59
N PRO A 61 -1.66 18.44 1.59
CA PRO A 61 -0.66 19.48 1.87
C PRO A 61 0.48 19.48 0.85
N GLY A 62 0.61 20.60 0.13
CA GLY A 62 1.68 20.95 -0.80
C GLY A 62 3.09 20.91 -0.19
N ASP A 63 4.10 21.13 -1.03
CA ASP A 63 5.47 21.41 -0.57
C ASP A 63 5.46 22.54 0.47
N GLY A 64 6.13 22.29 1.61
CA GLY A 64 6.15 23.20 2.75
C GLY A 64 4.87 23.23 3.59
N TRP A 65 4.01 22.19 3.49
CA TRP A 65 2.71 22.10 4.18
C TRP A 65 1.71 23.20 3.77
N ASN A 66 1.88 23.76 2.57
CA ASN A 66 0.98 24.77 2.04
C ASN A 66 -0.33 24.12 1.57
N MET A 67 -1.45 24.60 2.09
CA MET A 67 -2.77 24.13 1.69
C MET A 67 -3.38 25.08 0.66
N THR A 68 -3.95 24.52 -0.41
CA THR A 68 -4.83 25.31 -1.30
C THR A 68 -6.11 25.63 -0.54
N ALA A 69 -6.47 26.91 -0.46
CA ALA A 69 -7.72 27.31 0.17
C ALA A 69 -8.90 26.92 -0.74
N ASN A 70 -9.85 26.14 -0.20
CA ASN A 70 -11.10 25.76 -0.88
C ASN A 70 -10.90 25.22 -2.32
N PRO A 71 -10.13 24.15 -2.52
CA PRO A 71 -9.98 23.53 -3.84
C PRO A 71 -11.34 23.13 -4.43
N PRO A 72 -11.56 23.30 -5.74
CA PRO A 72 -12.85 22.99 -6.36
C PRO A 72 -13.09 21.48 -6.40
N ALA A 73 -14.34 21.06 -6.21
CA ALA A 73 -14.74 19.66 -6.24
C ALA A 73 -14.44 18.96 -7.59
N SER A 74 -14.29 19.73 -8.68
CA SER A 74 -13.86 19.22 -9.99
C SER A 74 -12.46 18.64 -10.00
N ASN A 75 -11.59 19.03 -9.06
CA ASN A 75 -10.24 18.47 -8.94
C ASN A 75 -10.25 17.01 -8.46
N ILE A 76 -11.34 16.56 -7.83
CA ILE A 76 -11.53 15.14 -7.50
C ILE A 76 -12.07 14.44 -8.75
N ALA A 77 -11.20 13.94 -9.62
CA ALA A 77 -11.59 13.32 -10.89
C ALA A 77 -10.82 12.04 -11.13
N GLU A 78 -11.45 11.04 -11.77
CA GLU A 78 -10.73 9.85 -12.21
C GLU A 78 -9.79 10.24 -13.36
N VAL A 79 -8.51 9.90 -13.20
CA VAL A 79 -7.44 10.24 -14.15
C VAL A 79 -6.82 9.00 -14.80
N GLY A 80 -7.11 7.81 -14.28
CA GLY A 80 -6.62 6.57 -14.83
C GLY A 80 -7.10 5.34 -14.08
N THR A 81 -6.77 4.17 -14.59
CA THR A 81 -7.12 2.88 -14.00
C THR A 81 -5.99 1.87 -14.21
N VAL A 82 -5.83 0.92 -13.29
CA VAL A 82 -5.00 -0.27 -13.47
C VAL A 82 -5.87 -1.50 -13.30
N THR A 83 -5.89 -2.39 -14.29
CA THR A 83 -6.64 -3.65 -14.24
C THR A 83 -5.72 -4.83 -13.99
N GLY A 84 -6.29 -6.00 -13.65
CA GLY A 84 -5.51 -7.23 -13.45
C GLY A 84 -4.85 -7.36 -12.07
N ILE A 85 -5.04 -6.38 -11.16
CA ILE A 85 -4.48 -6.42 -9.79
C ILE A 85 -5.06 -7.55 -8.95
N GLY A 86 -6.17 -8.16 -9.38
CA GLY A 86 -6.79 -9.32 -8.77
C GLY A 86 -8.18 -9.11 -8.24
N ARG A 87 -8.97 -10.17 -8.24
CA ARG A 87 -10.33 -10.13 -7.74
C ARG A 87 -10.33 -9.89 -6.24
N ASN A 88 -11.32 -9.12 -5.80
CA ASN A 88 -11.56 -8.74 -4.42
C ASN A 88 -10.30 -8.21 -3.68
N PRO A 89 -9.73 -7.06 -4.10
CA PRO A 89 -8.67 -6.38 -3.38
C PRO A 89 -9.16 -5.96 -1.98
N THR A 90 -8.54 -6.45 -0.92
CA THR A 90 -8.98 -6.21 0.46
C THR A 90 -8.08 -5.25 1.23
N SER A 91 -6.88 -4.96 0.73
CA SER A 91 -6.02 -3.93 1.31
C SER A 91 -5.14 -3.25 0.27
N LEU A 92 -4.76 -2.02 0.60
CA LEU A 92 -3.76 -1.21 -0.09
C LEU A 92 -2.74 -0.72 0.94
N ALA A 93 -1.49 -1.18 0.85
CA ALA A 93 -0.39 -0.70 1.68
C ALA A 93 0.45 0.34 0.93
N THR A 94 1.09 1.22 1.69
CA THR A 94 2.12 2.11 1.16
C THR A 94 3.37 1.29 0.91
N SER A 95 4.00 1.44 -0.25
CA SER A 95 5.31 0.83 -0.49
C SER A 95 6.40 1.70 0.13
N LYS A 96 7.22 1.14 1.00
CA LYS A 96 8.24 1.86 1.79
C LYS A 96 9.66 1.62 1.28
N GLY A 97 9.79 1.14 0.05
CA GLY A 97 11.07 0.93 -0.60
C GLY A 97 10.96 0.12 -1.88
N GLU A 98 11.94 0.31 -2.76
CA GLU A 98 12.09 -0.47 -3.99
C GLU A 98 13.56 -0.86 -4.18
N PRO A 99 13.91 -2.15 -4.13
CA PRO A 99 15.31 -2.59 -4.10
C PRO A 99 16.09 -2.36 -5.40
N THR A 100 15.42 -2.21 -6.54
CA THR A 100 16.08 -2.12 -7.86
C THR A 100 15.91 -0.78 -8.55
N ASN A 101 15.14 0.14 -7.96
CA ASN A 101 14.86 1.43 -8.58
C ASN A 101 14.65 2.52 -7.52
N THR A 102 15.65 3.38 -7.37
CA THR A 102 15.64 4.53 -6.45
C THR A 102 15.26 5.85 -7.12
N THR A 103 14.85 5.82 -8.40
CA THR A 103 14.57 7.03 -9.20
C THR A 103 13.16 7.61 -8.99
N PHE A 104 12.36 6.99 -8.12
CA PHE A 104 11.01 7.42 -7.79
C PHE A 104 10.75 7.30 -6.29
N ASP A 105 9.71 7.99 -5.82
CA ASP A 105 9.29 7.89 -4.43
C ASP A 105 8.27 6.75 -4.25
N ALA A 106 8.74 5.62 -3.71
CA ALA A 106 7.89 4.47 -3.46
C ALA A 106 6.68 4.80 -2.56
N SER A 107 6.83 5.70 -1.60
CA SER A 107 5.78 6.01 -0.62
C SER A 107 4.62 6.78 -1.24
N ASN A 108 4.87 7.51 -2.33
CA ASN A 108 3.85 8.31 -3.01
C ASN A 108 3.48 7.80 -4.40
N GLN A 109 4.31 6.95 -5.02
CA GLN A 109 4.14 6.49 -6.40
C GLN A 109 4.07 4.96 -6.53
N GLN A 110 3.89 4.23 -5.43
CA GLN A 110 3.68 2.79 -5.46
C GLN A 110 2.80 2.32 -4.31
N VAL A 111 1.82 1.47 -4.62
CA VAL A 111 0.98 0.79 -3.62
C VAL A 111 1.14 -0.72 -3.73
N ILE A 112 0.96 -1.39 -2.61
CA ILE A 112 0.96 -2.86 -2.53
C ILE A 112 -0.48 -3.31 -2.31
N VAL A 113 -0.99 -4.10 -3.24
CA VAL A 113 -2.38 -4.54 -3.30
C VAL A 113 -2.47 -5.98 -2.84
N ALA A 114 -3.28 -6.25 -1.81
CA ALA A 114 -3.64 -7.61 -1.41
C ALA A 114 -4.98 -7.99 -2.05
N SER A 115 -4.98 -8.98 -2.94
CA SER A 115 -6.18 -9.44 -3.64
C SER A 115 -6.60 -10.82 -3.16
N ARG A 116 -7.58 -10.83 -2.24
CA ARG A 116 -8.09 -12.03 -1.57
C ARG A 116 -8.65 -13.06 -2.53
N GLY A 117 -9.37 -12.62 -3.56
CA GLY A 117 -10.05 -13.52 -4.51
C GLY A 117 -9.11 -14.39 -5.33
N ASP A 118 -7.85 -13.97 -5.48
CA ASP A 118 -6.81 -14.68 -6.23
C ASP A 118 -5.61 -15.08 -5.35
N ASN A 119 -5.64 -14.80 -4.04
CA ASN A 119 -4.52 -14.97 -3.11
C ASN A 119 -3.18 -14.43 -3.67
N LYS A 120 -3.21 -13.19 -4.19
CA LYS A 120 -2.04 -12.58 -4.81
C LYS A 120 -1.78 -11.18 -4.28
N ILE A 121 -0.50 -10.82 -4.26
CA ILE A 121 0.00 -9.51 -3.82
C ILE A 121 0.63 -8.85 -5.04
N ASN A 122 0.25 -7.61 -5.34
CA ASN A 122 0.81 -6.84 -6.46
C ASN A 122 1.41 -5.51 -6.00
N TRP A 123 2.58 -5.16 -6.51
CA TRP A 123 3.06 -3.79 -6.46
C TRP A 123 2.58 -3.07 -7.72
N VAL A 124 1.78 -2.02 -7.53
CA VAL A 124 1.33 -1.15 -8.61
C VAL A 124 2.13 0.13 -8.53
N ARG A 125 2.96 0.39 -9.55
CA ARG A 125 3.77 1.60 -9.67
C ARG A 125 3.07 2.59 -10.58
N PHE A 126 3.05 3.85 -10.20
CA PHE A 126 2.42 4.92 -10.95
C PHE A 126 3.45 5.74 -11.74
N ALA A 127 3.01 6.31 -12.85
CA ALA A 127 3.80 7.28 -13.61
C ALA A 127 4.08 8.54 -12.75
N SER A 128 5.06 9.35 -13.17
CA SER A 128 5.45 10.58 -12.46
C SER A 128 4.29 11.57 -12.26
N ASN A 129 3.35 11.62 -13.21
CA ASN A 129 2.14 12.44 -13.12
C ASN A 129 1.00 11.77 -12.32
N GLY A 130 1.17 10.53 -11.87
CA GLY A 130 0.16 9.78 -11.14
C GLY A 130 -1.11 9.44 -11.93
N ASN A 131 -1.13 9.58 -13.26
CA ASN A 131 -2.33 9.38 -14.08
C ASN A 131 -2.41 8.00 -14.75
N SER A 132 -1.40 7.16 -14.54
CA SER A 132 -1.38 5.78 -15.00
C SER A 132 -0.52 4.94 -14.08
N GLY A 133 -0.64 3.62 -14.17
CA GLY A 133 0.21 2.70 -13.43
C GLY A 133 0.29 1.32 -14.04
N SER A 134 1.24 0.53 -13.56
CA SER A 134 1.47 -0.84 -14.00
C SER A 134 1.85 -1.74 -12.82
N ILE A 135 1.54 -3.02 -12.95
CA ILE A 135 1.99 -4.05 -12.01
C ILE A 135 3.48 -4.30 -12.30
N VAL A 136 4.34 -4.05 -11.31
CA VAL A 136 5.81 -4.21 -11.44
C VAL A 136 6.33 -5.43 -10.69
N ARG A 137 5.52 -6.01 -9.82
CA ARG A 137 5.85 -7.20 -9.04
C ARG A 137 4.57 -7.91 -8.62
N THR A 138 4.61 -9.24 -8.65
CA THR A 138 3.53 -10.09 -8.16
C THR A 138 4.11 -11.19 -7.27
N ILE A 139 3.48 -11.43 -6.12
CA ILE A 139 3.72 -12.61 -5.29
C ILE A 139 2.44 -13.43 -5.26
N GLN A 140 2.58 -14.72 -5.56
CA GLN A 140 1.57 -15.73 -5.32
C GLN A 140 2.28 -16.98 -4.80
N HIS A 141 1.93 -17.39 -3.59
CA HIS A 141 2.64 -18.43 -2.84
C HIS A 141 1.63 -19.40 -2.23
N SER A 142 1.89 -20.70 -2.34
CA SER A 142 0.96 -21.78 -1.95
C SER A 142 0.53 -21.74 -0.49
N GLU A 143 1.36 -21.14 0.35
CA GLU A 143 1.20 -21.05 1.79
C GLU A 143 0.14 -20.00 2.13
N MET A 144 -0.06 -18.97 1.30
CA MET A 144 -1.15 -18.01 1.48
C MET A 144 -2.49 -18.69 1.22
N LYS A 145 -3.22 -19.03 2.28
CA LYS A 145 -4.51 -19.72 2.17
C LYS A 145 -5.65 -18.74 1.97
N ASP A 146 -5.63 -17.61 2.69
CA ASP A 146 -6.69 -16.61 2.66
C ASP A 146 -6.13 -15.22 2.97
N LEU A 147 -5.58 -14.57 1.95
CA LEU A 147 -4.93 -13.26 2.06
C LEU A 147 -5.96 -12.16 2.28
N ILE A 148 -5.88 -11.43 3.39
CA ILE A 148 -6.82 -10.33 3.67
C ILE A 148 -6.16 -8.95 3.71
N ALA A 149 -4.88 -8.87 4.06
CA ALA A 149 -4.17 -7.60 4.15
C ALA A 149 -2.67 -7.80 4.00
N VAL A 150 -1.97 -6.72 3.63
CA VAL A 150 -0.52 -6.62 3.66
C VAL A 150 -0.10 -5.29 4.29
N GLU A 151 1.09 -5.25 4.86
CA GLU A 151 1.78 -4.05 5.31
C GLU A 151 3.27 -4.15 4.99
N ASP A 152 3.87 -3.03 4.63
CA ASP A 152 5.29 -2.94 4.31
C ASP A 152 6.07 -2.43 5.52
N SER A 153 7.28 -2.97 5.69
CA SER A 153 8.19 -2.56 6.76
C SER A 153 9.01 -1.35 6.32
N ASP A 154 9.32 -0.47 7.26
CA ASP A 154 10.23 0.65 6.98
C ASP A 154 11.63 0.14 6.67
N ASN A 155 12.28 0.80 5.70
CA ASN A 155 13.69 0.61 5.38
C ASN A 155 14.42 1.88 5.84
N PHE A 156 15.44 1.72 6.70
CA PHE A 156 16.21 2.86 7.22
C PHE A 156 17.71 2.54 7.15
N SER A 157 18.47 2.74 8.24
CA SER A 157 19.89 2.37 8.32
C SER A 157 20.18 0.91 8.02
N ASN A 158 19.16 0.04 8.09
CA ASN A 158 19.20 -1.31 7.53
C ASN A 158 18.01 -1.46 6.58
N GLU A 159 18.28 -2.03 5.41
CA GLU A 159 17.27 -2.29 4.39
C GLU A 159 16.91 -3.77 4.42
N GLY A 160 15.64 -4.08 4.67
CA GLY A 160 15.15 -5.46 4.78
C GLY A 160 14.17 -5.85 3.70
N TYR A 161 13.46 -4.88 3.12
CA TYR A 161 12.38 -5.08 2.15
C TYR A 161 11.43 -6.18 2.59
N VAL A 162 10.88 -6.05 3.81
CA VAL A 162 10.01 -7.06 4.42
C VAL A 162 8.56 -6.66 4.29
N LEU A 163 7.79 -7.47 3.57
CA LEU A 163 6.34 -7.39 3.51
C LEU A 163 5.72 -8.43 4.45
N SER A 164 4.80 -7.99 5.30
CA SER A 164 3.96 -8.89 6.10
C SER A 164 2.58 -9.01 5.47
N ALA A 165 2.05 -10.24 5.44
CA ALA A 165 0.74 -10.58 4.88
C ALA A 165 -0.12 -11.31 5.92
N LEU A 166 -1.38 -10.89 6.08
CA LEU A 166 -2.34 -11.55 6.96
C LEU A 166 -3.05 -12.69 6.23
N ASP A 167 -2.89 -13.91 6.75
CA ASP A 167 -3.60 -15.10 6.30
C ASP A 167 -4.71 -15.45 7.30
N TYR A 168 -5.95 -15.09 6.95
CA TYR A 168 -7.12 -15.20 7.83
C TYR A 168 -7.43 -16.65 8.20
N THR A 169 -7.49 -17.53 7.19
CA THR A 169 -7.79 -18.96 7.37
C THR A 169 -6.55 -19.73 7.85
N GLY A 170 -5.36 -19.33 7.42
CA GLY A 170 -4.10 -19.88 7.92
C GLY A 170 -3.76 -19.48 9.36
N LYS A 171 -4.51 -18.55 9.98
CA LYS A 171 -4.25 -18.02 11.32
C LYS A 171 -2.79 -17.60 11.49
N ALA A 172 -2.27 -16.83 10.54
CA ALA A 172 -0.86 -16.49 10.53
C ALA A 172 -0.58 -15.10 9.96
N VAL A 173 0.53 -14.52 10.43
CA VAL A 173 1.23 -13.45 9.72
C VAL A 173 2.36 -14.10 8.93
N ARG A 174 2.36 -13.91 7.62
CA ARG A 174 3.37 -14.45 6.69
C ARG A 174 4.31 -13.34 6.29
N ASN A 175 5.61 -13.60 6.29
CA ASN A 175 6.61 -12.60 5.95
C ASN A 175 7.29 -12.97 4.63
N TYR A 176 7.48 -11.96 3.79
CA TYR A 176 8.15 -12.06 2.51
C TYR A 176 9.27 -11.03 2.46
N ARG A 177 10.46 -11.42 2.02
CA ARG A 177 11.49 -10.47 1.61
C ARG A 177 11.33 -10.22 0.13
N TYR A 178 11.25 -8.97 -0.31
CA TYR A 178 11.16 -8.62 -1.73
C TYR A 178 12.44 -7.93 -2.24
N GLY A 179 13.49 -7.87 -1.45
CA GLY A 179 14.77 -7.31 -1.84
C GLY A 179 15.91 -7.89 -1.01
N GLN A 180 17.13 -7.55 -1.38
CA GLN A 180 18.31 -7.93 -0.61
C GLN A 180 18.28 -7.31 0.79
N VAL A 181 18.78 -8.03 1.78
CA VAL A 181 19.02 -7.43 3.10
C VAL A 181 20.37 -6.73 3.05
N THR A 182 20.41 -5.48 3.50
CA THR A 182 21.62 -4.65 3.52
C THR A 182 21.81 -4.02 4.89
N PHE A 183 22.97 -4.23 5.50
CA PHE A 183 23.43 -3.53 6.69
C PHE A 183 24.45 -2.46 6.28
N HIS A 184 24.11 -1.19 6.47
CA HIS A 184 24.97 -0.06 6.07
C HIS A 184 26.19 0.10 6.99
N ASP A 185 26.11 -0.38 8.23
CA ASP A 185 27.22 -0.36 9.20
C ASP A 185 28.16 -1.59 9.07
N GLY A 186 27.95 -2.45 8.06
CA GLY A 186 28.68 -3.70 7.86
C GLY A 186 28.04 -4.93 8.53
N GLY A 187 28.74 -6.07 8.55
CA GLY A 187 28.25 -7.32 9.12
C GLY A 187 28.08 -8.44 8.08
N LEU A 188 27.12 -9.35 8.31
CA LEU A 188 26.91 -10.55 7.47
C LEU A 188 26.36 -10.24 6.07
N CYS A 189 25.66 -9.11 5.90
CA CYS A 189 25.12 -8.65 4.63
C CYS A 189 25.54 -7.19 4.36
N PRO A 190 26.83 -6.91 4.13
CA PRO A 190 27.34 -5.56 4.07
C PRO A 190 26.94 -4.85 2.76
N TRP A 191 26.73 -3.54 2.83
CA TRP A 191 26.58 -2.70 1.64
C TRP A 191 27.87 -2.72 0.79
N PRO A 192 27.81 -2.67 -0.56
CA PRO A 192 26.60 -2.62 -1.41
C PRO A 192 26.05 -4.00 -1.80
N THR A 193 26.74 -5.08 -1.41
CA THR A 193 26.47 -6.44 -1.88
C THR A 193 25.19 -7.03 -1.28
N GLY A 194 24.97 -6.82 0.02
CA GLY A 194 23.84 -7.38 0.75
C GLY A 194 23.78 -8.91 0.74
N CYS A 195 22.65 -9.46 1.20
CA CYS A 195 22.32 -10.87 1.10
C CYS A 195 21.16 -11.06 0.13
N ALA A 196 21.38 -11.89 -0.89
CA ALA A 196 20.39 -12.21 -1.91
C ALA A 196 19.13 -12.89 -1.33
N ILE A 197 18.07 -12.90 -2.14
CA ILE A 197 16.80 -13.58 -1.86
C ILE A 197 16.65 -14.80 -2.76
N ASN A 198 16.02 -15.85 -2.24
CA ASN A 198 15.60 -16.99 -3.03
C ASN A 198 14.23 -16.72 -3.66
N ALA A 199 14.19 -16.59 -4.99
CA ALA A 199 12.98 -16.25 -5.73
C ALA A 199 11.87 -17.31 -5.57
N ILE A 200 10.65 -16.86 -5.26
CA ILE A 200 9.42 -17.66 -5.28
C ILE A 200 8.87 -17.66 -6.70
N ASN A 201 8.80 -18.81 -7.37
CA ASN A 201 8.16 -18.94 -8.68
C ASN A 201 8.63 -17.90 -9.72
N GLY A 202 9.92 -17.53 -9.69
CA GLY A 202 10.49 -16.49 -10.55
C GLY A 202 10.15 -15.04 -10.17
N ALA A 203 9.31 -14.82 -9.15
CA ALA A 203 9.14 -13.50 -8.54
C ALA A 203 10.38 -13.13 -7.72
N ALA A 204 10.78 -11.86 -7.78
CA ALA A 204 11.84 -11.31 -6.92
C ALA A 204 11.34 -11.16 -5.47
N ALA A 205 10.96 -12.27 -4.84
CA ALA A 205 10.56 -12.33 -3.44
C ALA A 205 10.89 -13.71 -2.86
N GLU A 206 11.19 -13.77 -1.56
CA GLU A 206 11.46 -14.97 -0.79
C GLU A 206 10.48 -15.09 0.38
N TYR A 207 10.11 -16.31 0.74
CA TYR A 207 9.25 -16.58 1.89
C TYR A 207 10.11 -16.69 3.16
N GLY A 208 9.93 -15.75 4.08
CA GLY A 208 10.64 -15.68 5.36
C GLY A 208 9.99 -16.47 6.49
N GLY A 209 8.85 -17.12 6.24
CA GLY A 209 8.13 -17.93 7.22
C GLY A 209 6.84 -17.28 7.74
N ALA A 210 6.28 -17.87 8.79
CA ALA A 210 5.01 -17.46 9.36
C ALA A 210 5.04 -17.44 10.90
N MET A 211 4.40 -16.41 11.47
CA MET A 211 4.03 -16.38 12.89
C MET A 211 2.59 -16.88 13.03
N ALA A 212 2.42 -18.02 13.71
CA ALA A 212 1.09 -18.53 14.02
C ALA A 212 0.38 -17.63 15.04
N LEU A 213 -0.92 -17.43 14.85
CA LEU A 213 -1.80 -16.67 15.72
C LEU A 213 -2.84 -17.60 16.37
N PRO A 214 -3.24 -17.36 17.63
CA PRO A 214 -4.30 -18.14 18.27
C PRO A 214 -5.66 -17.94 17.58
N GLY A 215 -5.88 -16.75 17.01
CA GLY A 215 -7.09 -16.35 16.30
C GLY A 215 -6.84 -16.03 14.83
N LYS A 216 -7.90 -15.57 14.17
CA LYS A 216 -7.81 -15.11 12.77
C LYS A 216 -7.43 -13.63 12.77
N PRO A 217 -6.34 -13.23 12.10
CA PRO A 217 -5.98 -11.81 11.99
C PRO A 217 -7.08 -11.07 11.22
N PHE A 218 -7.30 -9.78 11.48
CA PHE A 218 -8.31 -8.98 10.77
C PHE A 218 -7.79 -7.63 10.28
N GLN A 219 -6.75 -7.09 10.92
CA GLN A 219 -6.10 -5.85 10.54
C GLN A 219 -4.63 -5.90 10.95
N MET A 220 -3.78 -5.23 10.18
CA MET A 220 -2.39 -4.92 10.50
C MET A 220 -2.14 -3.47 10.14
N ASN A 221 -1.29 -2.82 10.91
CA ASN A 221 -0.74 -1.52 10.59
C ASN A 221 0.74 -1.54 10.96
N SER A 222 1.54 -0.85 10.16
CA SER A 222 2.88 -0.48 10.56
C SER A 222 2.84 0.87 11.28
N ALA A 223 3.71 1.07 12.26
CA ALA A 223 3.91 2.35 12.92
C ALA A 223 5.40 2.58 13.07
N ASN A 224 5.85 3.79 12.74
CA ASN A 224 7.16 4.24 13.17
C ASN A 224 7.02 4.66 14.64
N VAL A 225 7.64 3.91 15.55
CA VAL A 225 7.67 4.24 16.97
C VAL A 225 8.98 4.97 17.23
N PRO A 226 8.96 6.29 17.50
CA PRO A 226 10.17 7.08 17.79
C PRO A 226 10.86 6.67 19.09
#